data_AF-A0A928ZXY2-F1
#
_entry.id   AF-A0A928ZXY2-F1
#
_cell.length_a   1.000
_cell.length_b   1.000
_cell.length_c   1.000
_cell.angle_alpha   90.00
_cell.angle_beta   90.00
_cell.angle_gamma   90.00
#
_symmetry.space_group_name_H-M   'P 1'
#
loop_
_entity.id
_entity.type
_entity.pdbx_description
1 polymer ?
#
loop_
_entity_poly.entity_id
_entity_poly.type
_entity_poly.pdbx_seq_one_letter_code
_entity_poly.pdbx_strand_id
1 'polypeptide(L)'
;MVNSHSVTASASESQELMPLAEVQPSNVLSSEVYVCVHGHFYQPPRENPSLEAVERQPGAAPFHNWNERILRESYRPNAFARIVDHHGQVLKIINNYEFLSFNIGPTLMSWLARHDLETYRRILAADKRSCDRNDGHGNAIAQVYNHIILPLANERDKHTQVRWGIADFRKRFDRDPEGMWLAETAIDQDTLRVLIQEGIKFTIVAPSQVQRCRQMATGDQPAS
;
A
#
# COMPACT_ATOMS: atom_id res chain seq x y z
N MET A 1 -39.95 -40.53 -21.02
CA MET A 1 -40.68 -41.76 -20.67
C MET A 1 -39.96 -42.90 -21.40
N VAL A 2 -39.29 -43.79 -20.64
CA VAL A 2 -38.98 -45.23 -20.87
C VAL A 2 -38.36 -45.61 -22.25
N ASN A 3 -37.08 -45.99 -22.33
CA ASN A 3 -36.52 -47.38 -22.36
C ASN A 3 -37.26 -48.34 -23.32
N SER A 4 -36.68 -49.28 -24.08
CA SER A 4 -35.34 -49.86 -24.24
C SER A 4 -35.42 -50.96 -25.33
N HIS A 5 -34.28 -51.57 -25.68
CA HIS A 5 -34.03 -52.81 -26.47
C HIS A 5 -33.79 -52.61 -27.97
N SER A 6 -32.80 -53.24 -28.61
CA SER A 6 -31.72 -54.19 -28.28
C SER A 6 -30.68 -54.05 -29.41
N VAL A 7 -29.41 -54.47 -29.28
CA VAL A 7 -28.92 -55.79 -29.70
C VAL A 7 -27.47 -55.94 -29.19
N THR A 8 -27.19 -57.11 -28.61
CA THR A 8 -25.87 -57.63 -28.25
C THR A 8 -25.17 -58.25 -29.45
N ALA A 9 -23.88 -57.99 -29.65
CA ALA A 9 -22.99 -58.86 -30.42
C ALA A 9 -21.57 -58.89 -29.83
N SER A 10 -21.13 -60.13 -29.62
CA SER A 10 -19.84 -60.72 -29.24
C SER A 10 -18.56 -59.87 -29.12
N ALA A 11 -17.84 -60.18 -28.04
CA ALA A 11 -16.43 -59.89 -27.81
C ALA A 11 -15.50 -60.61 -28.80
N SER A 12 -14.50 -59.90 -29.31
CA SER A 12 -13.07 -60.21 -29.11
C SER A 12 -12.22 -59.31 -30.01
N GLU A 13 -11.64 -58.26 -29.47
CA GLU A 13 -10.44 -57.65 -30.07
C GLU A 13 -9.74 -56.83 -28.99
N SER A 14 -8.56 -57.31 -28.59
CA SER A 14 -7.65 -56.66 -27.67
C SER A 14 -7.06 -55.42 -28.35
N GLN A 15 -7.76 -54.28 -28.27
CA GLN A 15 -7.16 -53.00 -28.62
C GLN A 15 -6.24 -52.56 -27.47
N GLU A 16 -4.94 -52.64 -27.71
CA GLU A 16 -3.93 -51.95 -26.91
C GLU A 16 -4.32 -50.47 -26.79
N LEU A 17 -4.60 -50.04 -25.55
CA LEU A 17 -4.71 -48.64 -25.19
C LEU A 17 -3.38 -47.95 -25.49
N MET A 18 -3.35 -47.08 -26.50
CA MET A 18 -2.25 -46.16 -26.68
C MET A 18 -2.12 -45.30 -25.41
N PRO A 19 -0.90 -45.14 -24.84
CA PRO A 19 -0.73 -44.27 -23.69
C PRO A 19 -1.17 -42.85 -24.07
N LEU A 20 -2.02 -42.26 -23.23
CA LEU A 20 -2.34 -40.84 -23.27
C LEU A 20 -1.02 -40.07 -23.32
N ALA A 21 -0.80 -39.31 -24.39
CA ALA A 21 0.36 -38.45 -24.49
C ALA A 21 0.44 -37.60 -23.22
N GLU A 22 1.54 -37.73 -22.47
CA GLU A 22 1.86 -36.83 -21.38
C GLU A 22 1.82 -35.40 -21.93
N VAL A 23 0.84 -34.62 -21.47
CA VAL A 23 0.85 -33.18 -21.65
C VAL A 23 2.04 -32.67 -20.85
N GLN A 24 3.17 -32.51 -21.55
CA GLN A 24 4.31 -31.77 -21.03
C GLN A 24 3.77 -30.43 -20.53
N PRO A 25 4.00 -30.05 -19.25
CA PRO A 25 3.58 -28.74 -18.78
C PRO A 25 4.20 -27.72 -19.72
N SER A 26 3.34 -26.95 -20.39
CA SER A 26 3.80 -25.87 -21.24
C SER A 26 4.71 -25.00 -20.40
N ASN A 27 5.92 -24.76 -20.92
CA ASN A 27 6.89 -23.84 -20.35
C ASN A 27 6.33 -22.42 -20.48
N VAL A 28 5.27 -22.13 -19.73
CA VAL A 28 4.80 -20.78 -19.50
C VAL A 28 5.79 -20.23 -18.50
N LEU A 29 6.83 -19.57 -19.01
CA LEU A 29 7.62 -18.64 -18.23
C LEU A 29 6.61 -17.72 -17.54
N SER A 30 6.38 -17.92 -16.25
CA SER A 30 5.50 -17.04 -15.49
C SER A 30 6.17 -15.67 -15.53
N SER A 31 5.60 -14.74 -16.30
CA SER A 31 5.89 -13.34 -16.05
C SER A 31 5.52 -13.13 -14.58
N GLU A 32 6.51 -12.80 -13.76
CA GLU A 32 6.26 -12.56 -12.35
C GLU A 32 5.30 -11.38 -12.24
N VAL A 33 4.08 -11.67 -11.82
CA VAL A 33 3.06 -10.64 -11.63
C VAL A 33 3.27 -10.07 -10.24
N TYR A 34 3.73 -8.81 -10.20
CA TYR A 34 3.87 -8.07 -8.97
C TYR A 34 2.57 -7.32 -8.65
N VAL A 35 2.09 -7.46 -7.41
CA VAL A 35 0.95 -6.70 -6.89
C VAL A 35 1.44 -5.80 -5.78
N CYS A 36 1.20 -4.50 -5.92
CA CYS A 36 1.44 -3.51 -4.88
C CYS A 36 0.10 -2.93 -4.42
N VAL A 37 -0.11 -2.93 -3.10
CA VAL A 37 -1.22 -2.22 -2.46
C VAL A 37 -0.64 -1.06 -1.68
N HIS A 38 -1.11 0.15 -1.97
CA HIS A 38 -0.69 1.36 -1.27
C HIS A 38 -1.80 1.86 -0.34
N GLY A 39 -1.46 2.13 0.92
CA GLY A 39 -2.37 2.75 1.88
C GLY A 39 -1.99 4.19 2.19
N HIS A 40 -2.88 5.11 1.83
CA HIS A 40 -2.79 6.52 2.18
C HIS A 40 -3.56 6.81 3.47
N PHE A 41 -2.86 7.19 4.55
CA PHE A 41 -3.47 7.44 5.86
C PHE A 41 -3.27 8.90 6.30
N TYR A 42 -4.36 9.65 6.39
CA TYR A 42 -4.32 11.06 6.81
C TYR A 42 -5.52 11.44 7.68
N GLN A 43 -5.28 12.37 8.60
CA GLN A 43 -6.31 13.07 9.37
C GLN A 43 -5.92 14.55 9.44
N PRO A 44 -6.78 15.49 9.03
CA PRO A 44 -6.52 16.90 9.28
C PRO A 44 -6.45 17.19 10.79
N PRO A 45 -5.78 18.27 11.21
CA PRO A 45 -5.86 18.77 12.58
C PRO A 45 -7.33 18.96 12.99
N ARG A 46 -7.68 18.52 14.20
CA ARG A 46 -9.06 18.61 14.73
C ARG A 46 -9.12 19.26 16.10
N GLU A 47 -7.96 19.54 16.68
CA GLU A 47 -7.83 20.21 17.95
C GLU A 47 -8.39 21.62 17.87
N ASN A 48 -9.15 22.01 18.88
CA ASN A 48 -9.53 23.39 19.08
C ASN A 48 -8.26 24.18 19.44
N PRO A 49 -7.87 25.22 18.70
CA PRO A 49 -6.61 25.94 18.93
C PRO A 49 -6.47 26.55 20.32
N SER A 50 -7.60 26.88 20.97
CA SER A 50 -7.61 27.45 22.32
C SER A 50 -7.53 26.39 23.42
N LEU A 51 -7.98 25.17 23.14
CA LEU A 51 -8.04 24.07 24.12
C LEU A 51 -6.93 23.04 23.92
N GLU A 52 -6.26 23.07 22.76
CA GLU A 52 -5.28 22.09 22.31
C GLU A 52 -5.81 20.63 22.39
N ALA A 53 -7.13 20.48 22.31
CA ALA A 53 -7.84 19.21 22.47
C ALA A 53 -8.95 19.06 21.43
N VAL A 54 -9.24 17.80 21.07
CA VAL A 54 -10.36 17.47 20.18
C VAL A 54 -11.64 17.36 21.01
N GLU A 55 -12.60 18.22 20.69
CA GLU A 55 -13.92 18.20 21.32
C GLU A 55 -14.69 16.92 21.00
N ARG A 56 -15.74 16.63 21.78
CA ARG A 56 -16.57 15.45 21.52
C ARG A 56 -17.28 15.60 20.18
N GLN A 57 -17.19 14.57 19.35
CA GLN A 57 -17.84 14.53 18.04
C GLN A 57 -18.90 13.43 18.03
N PRO A 58 -20.21 13.77 18.07
CA PRO A 58 -21.29 12.78 18.18
C PRO A 58 -21.28 11.69 17.10
N GLY A 59 -20.86 12.03 15.87
CA GLY A 59 -20.75 11.07 14.76
C GLY A 59 -19.69 9.98 14.95
N ALA A 60 -18.78 10.13 15.92
CA ALA A 60 -17.75 9.15 16.23
C ALA A 60 -18.16 8.13 17.30
N ALA A 61 -19.42 8.15 17.77
CA ALA A 61 -19.90 7.22 18.77
C ALA A 61 -19.60 5.75 18.41
N PRO A 62 -19.19 4.91 19.39
CA PRO A 62 -19.13 5.19 20.83
C PRO A 62 -17.88 5.97 21.29
N PHE A 63 -16.96 6.31 20.39
CA PHE A 63 -15.71 7.00 20.72
C PHE A 63 -15.93 8.49 20.95
N HIS A 64 -14.97 9.15 21.61
CA HIS A 64 -15.07 10.57 21.93
C HIS A 64 -14.95 11.44 20.67
N ASN A 65 -14.10 11.06 19.71
CA ASN A 65 -13.89 11.78 18.46
C ASN A 65 -13.51 10.83 17.30
N TRP A 66 -13.47 11.38 16.08
CA TRP A 66 -13.15 10.61 14.87
C TRP A 66 -11.71 10.07 14.86
N ASN A 67 -10.74 10.75 15.49
CA ASN A 67 -9.37 10.24 15.55
C ASN A 67 -9.30 8.91 16.32
N GLU A 68 -9.98 8.84 17.47
CA GLU A 68 -10.07 7.62 18.28
C GLU A 68 -10.81 6.50 17.55
N ARG A 69 -11.95 6.81 16.93
CA ARG A 69 -12.71 5.81 16.18
C ARG A 69 -11.90 5.21 15.05
N ILE A 70 -11.26 6.05 14.23
CA ILE A 70 -10.52 5.60 13.06
C ILE A 70 -9.22 4.89 13.47
N LEU A 71 -8.58 5.29 14.58
CA LEU A 71 -7.51 4.49 15.17
C LEU A 71 -7.96 3.06 15.45
N ARG A 72 -9.13 2.89 16.07
CA ARG A 72 -9.66 1.58 16.48
C ARG A 72 -10.13 0.74 15.30
N GLU A 73 -10.68 1.37 14.27
CA GLU A 73 -11.28 0.69 13.12
C GLU A 73 -10.31 0.52 11.94
N SER A 74 -9.23 1.31 11.86
CA SER A 74 -8.32 1.31 10.71
C SER A 74 -6.84 1.19 11.07
N TYR A 75 -6.26 2.16 11.81
CA TYR A 75 -4.80 2.23 11.98
C TYR A 75 -4.27 1.08 12.85
N ARG A 76 -4.90 0.86 14.01
CA ARG A 76 -4.52 -0.22 14.92
C ARG A 76 -4.80 -1.60 14.30
N PRO A 77 -5.96 -1.85 13.66
CA PRO A 77 -6.17 -3.12 12.94
C PRO A 77 -5.10 -3.44 11.89
N ASN A 78 -4.54 -2.45 11.17
CA ASN A 78 -3.42 -2.70 10.27
C ASN A 78 -2.14 -3.12 11.02
N ALA A 79 -1.85 -2.52 12.18
CA ALA A 79 -0.70 -2.89 13.00
C ALA A 79 -0.82 -4.27 13.68
N PHE A 80 -2.04 -4.82 13.75
CA PHE A 80 -2.40 -6.10 14.37
C PHE A 80 -3.38 -6.90 13.50
N ALA A 81 -3.10 -6.96 12.20
CA ALA A 81 -3.97 -7.61 11.24
C ALA A 81 -4.05 -9.12 11.51
N ARG A 82 -5.28 -9.63 11.56
CA ARG A 82 -5.56 -11.04 11.81
C ARG A 82 -5.65 -11.78 10.49
N ILE A 83 -4.82 -12.79 10.31
CA ILE A 83 -4.97 -13.79 9.26
C ILE A 83 -5.89 -14.87 9.83
N VAL A 84 -6.96 -15.18 9.12
CA VAL A 84 -7.96 -16.18 9.53
C VAL A 84 -8.05 -17.32 8.53
N ASP A 85 -8.50 -18.48 9.00
CA ASP A 85 -8.86 -19.60 8.11
C ASP A 85 -10.27 -19.44 7.53
N HIS A 86 -10.72 -20.45 6.77
CA HIS A 86 -12.05 -20.51 6.15
C HIS A 86 -13.19 -20.65 7.16
N HIS A 87 -12.89 -20.92 8.44
CA HIS A 87 -13.84 -20.95 9.54
C HIS A 87 -13.81 -19.66 10.39
N GLY A 88 -12.97 -18.69 10.03
CA GLY A 88 -12.81 -17.42 10.75
C GLY A 88 -11.93 -17.51 12.00
N GLN A 89 -11.22 -18.62 12.21
CA GLN A 89 -10.30 -18.77 13.34
C GLN A 89 -9.00 -18.05 13.07
N VAL A 90 -8.46 -17.34 14.06
CA VAL A 90 -7.22 -16.57 13.91
C VAL A 90 -6.02 -17.52 13.84
N LEU A 91 -5.39 -17.57 12.68
CA LEU A 91 -4.16 -18.32 12.44
C LEU A 91 -2.92 -17.54 12.90
N LYS A 92 -2.90 -16.22 12.63
CA LYS A 92 -1.76 -15.35 12.93
C LYS A 92 -2.21 -13.91 13.12
N ILE A 93 -1.48 -13.16 13.94
CA ILE A 93 -1.54 -11.71 13.97
C ILE A 93 -0.24 -11.17 13.38
N ILE A 94 -0.35 -10.38 12.33
CA ILE A 94 0.78 -9.73 11.66
C ILE A 94 0.64 -8.21 11.73
N ASN A 95 1.71 -7.51 11.36
CA ASN A 95 1.64 -6.08 11.11
C ASN A 95 1.57 -5.87 9.60
N ASN A 96 0.42 -5.46 9.10
CA ASN A 96 0.15 -5.30 7.67
C ASN A 96 1.03 -4.22 7.02
N TYR A 97 1.44 -3.21 7.79
CA TYR A 97 2.36 -2.17 7.31
C TYR A 97 3.73 -2.74 6.89
N GLU A 98 4.10 -3.94 7.36
CA GLU A 98 5.32 -4.60 6.91
C GLU A 98 5.27 -5.01 5.43
N PHE A 99 4.08 -5.20 4.87
CA PHE A 99 3.88 -5.77 3.52
C PHE A 99 3.21 -4.79 2.56
N LEU A 100 2.45 -3.84 3.09
CA LEU A 100 1.81 -2.76 2.36
C LEU A 100 2.83 -1.63 2.08
N SER A 101 2.80 -1.00 0.90
CA SER A 101 3.42 0.33 0.73
C SER A 101 2.53 1.38 1.38
N PHE A 102 3.07 2.36 2.11
CA PHE A 102 2.20 3.30 2.83
C PHE A 102 2.80 4.68 3.02
N ASN A 103 1.93 5.65 3.24
CA ASN A 103 2.29 6.93 3.81
C ASN A 103 1.34 7.27 4.96
N ILE A 104 1.85 7.93 6.00
CA ILE A 104 1.02 8.44 7.10
C ILE A 104 1.33 9.91 7.32
N GLY A 105 0.31 10.76 7.31
CA GLY A 105 0.50 12.21 7.42
C GLY A 105 1.09 12.65 8.77
N PRO A 106 1.86 13.78 8.80
CA PRO A 106 2.54 14.26 10.01
C PRO A 106 1.61 14.53 11.20
N THR A 107 0.41 15.04 10.93
CA THR A 107 -0.64 15.32 11.93
C THR A 107 -1.06 14.04 12.65
N LEU A 108 -1.37 12.99 11.88
CA LEU A 108 -1.76 11.69 12.40
C LEU A 108 -0.59 11.02 13.15
N MET A 109 0.63 11.06 12.61
CA MET A 109 1.79 10.48 13.30
C MET A 109 2.09 11.17 14.64
N SER A 110 1.92 12.49 14.70
CA SER A 110 2.06 13.26 15.95
C SER A 110 0.96 12.96 16.96
N TRP A 111 -0.26 12.71 16.48
CA TRP A 111 -1.37 12.28 17.32
C TRP A 111 -1.16 10.85 17.86
N LEU A 112 -0.78 9.90 17.00
CA LEU A 112 -0.50 8.51 17.41
C LEU A 112 0.61 8.41 18.45
N ALA A 113 1.68 9.20 18.30
CA ALA A 113 2.78 9.23 19.28
C ALA A 113 2.32 9.61 20.70
N ARG A 114 1.23 10.40 20.82
CA ARG A 114 0.66 10.83 22.10
C ARG A 114 -0.47 9.92 22.60
N HIS A 115 -1.29 9.38 21.70
CA HIS A 115 -2.54 8.71 22.06
C HIS A 115 -2.53 7.18 21.90
N ASP A 116 -1.66 6.60 21.07
CA ASP A 116 -1.46 5.14 20.95
C ASP A 116 -0.02 4.84 20.52
N LEU A 117 0.88 4.91 21.51
CA LEU A 117 2.32 4.72 21.34
C LEU A 117 2.67 3.33 20.79
N GLU A 118 1.84 2.32 21.08
CA GLU A 118 2.05 0.95 20.59
C GLU A 118 1.85 0.87 19.07
N THR A 119 0.75 1.43 18.56
CA THR A 119 0.46 1.51 17.12
C THR A 119 1.54 2.34 16.41
N TYR A 120 1.91 3.49 16.98
CA TYR A 120 2.99 4.33 16.46
C TYR A 120 4.30 3.56 16.31
N ARG A 121 4.76 2.88 17.37
CA ARG A 121 6.00 2.08 17.33
C ARG A 121 5.93 0.92 16.34
N ARG A 122 4.76 0.29 16.20
CA ARG A 122 4.56 -0.78 15.23
C ARG A 122 4.65 -0.30 13.79
N ILE A 123 4.16 0.90 13.48
CA ILE A 123 4.31 1.52 12.16
C ILE A 123 5.79 1.73 11.83
N LEU A 124 6.57 2.33 12.73
CA LEU A 124 8.01 2.55 12.51
C LEU A 124 8.76 1.23 12.36
N ALA A 125 8.46 0.26 13.22
CA ALA A 125 9.11 -1.04 13.17
C ALA A 125 8.73 -1.84 11.91
N ALA A 126 7.56 -1.60 11.33
CA ALA A 126 7.15 -2.20 10.07
C ALA A 126 8.01 -1.73 8.89
N ASP A 127 8.26 -0.42 8.80
CA ASP A 127 9.14 0.13 7.77
C ASP A 127 10.55 -0.45 7.89
N LYS A 128 11.12 -0.47 9.10
CA LYS A 128 12.44 -1.09 9.35
C LYS A 128 12.48 -2.56 8.91
N ARG A 129 11.48 -3.37 9.29
CA ARG A 129 11.41 -4.78 8.87
C ARG A 129 11.24 -4.94 7.36
N SER A 130 10.57 -4.00 6.69
CA SER A 130 10.50 -4.01 5.22
C SER A 130 11.84 -3.67 4.57
N CYS A 131 12.59 -2.69 5.11
CA CYS A 131 13.97 -2.43 4.67
C CYS A 131 14.83 -3.69 4.78
N ASP A 132 14.79 -4.38 5.92
CA ASP A 132 15.59 -5.59 6.16
C ASP A 132 15.30 -6.70 5.13
N ARG A 133 14.05 -6.81 4.65
CA ARG A 133 13.65 -7.81 3.65
C ARG A 133 13.90 -7.39 2.21
N ASN A 134 13.90 -6.09 1.93
CA ASN A 134 13.89 -5.54 0.59
C ASN A 134 15.21 -4.81 0.27
N ASP A 135 16.35 -5.34 0.73
CA ASP A 135 17.68 -4.79 0.45
C ASP A 135 17.83 -3.28 0.78
N GLY A 136 17.27 -2.87 1.91
CA GLY A 136 17.27 -1.47 2.38
C GLY A 136 16.06 -0.65 1.94
N HIS A 137 15.21 -1.14 1.04
CA HIS A 137 14.03 -0.42 0.53
C HIS A 137 12.82 -0.56 1.46
N GLY A 138 12.52 0.48 2.22
CA GLY A 138 11.38 0.51 3.13
C GLY A 138 10.05 0.81 2.43
N ASN A 139 8.98 0.23 2.95
CA ASN A 139 7.62 0.37 2.42
C ASN A 139 6.99 1.73 2.69
N ALA A 140 7.47 2.47 3.71
CA ALA A 140 6.99 3.81 4.01
C ALA A 140 7.53 4.82 3.00
N ILE A 141 6.66 5.72 2.54
CA ILE A 141 7.02 6.88 1.74
C ILE A 141 6.65 8.17 2.46
N ALA A 142 7.31 9.28 2.13
CA ALA A 142 6.98 10.58 2.70
C ALA A 142 5.62 11.08 2.20
N GLN A 143 5.14 12.17 2.80
CA GLN A 143 3.94 12.88 2.35
C GLN A 143 4.25 14.39 2.30
N VAL A 144 3.63 15.09 1.35
CA VAL A 144 3.49 16.56 1.42
C VAL A 144 2.95 16.95 2.80
N TYR A 145 3.68 17.83 3.50
CA TYR A 145 3.56 17.99 4.95
C TYR A 145 2.14 18.33 5.45
N ASN A 146 1.52 19.37 4.90
CA ASN A 146 0.17 19.81 5.29
C ASN A 146 -0.94 19.21 4.41
N HIS A 147 -0.62 18.23 3.56
CA HIS A 147 -1.59 17.62 2.64
C HIS A 147 -2.27 18.64 1.70
N ILE A 148 -1.53 19.65 1.25
CA ILE A 148 -2.07 20.63 0.29
C ILE A 148 -2.03 20.09 -1.14
N ILE A 149 -2.92 20.60 -2.00
CA ILE A 149 -2.87 20.39 -3.45
C ILE A 149 -1.66 21.16 -4.00
N LEU A 150 -0.51 20.50 -4.11
CA LEU A 150 0.75 21.14 -4.48
C LEU A 150 0.69 21.98 -5.76
N PRO A 151 0.02 21.57 -6.85
CA PRO A 151 -0.09 22.39 -8.06
C PRO A 151 -0.65 23.80 -7.84
N LEU A 152 -1.46 24.01 -6.79
CA LEU A 152 -2.05 25.32 -6.47
C LEU A 152 -1.13 26.21 -5.62
N ALA A 153 0.00 25.67 -5.12
CA ALA A 153 0.95 26.42 -4.32
C ALA A 153 1.96 27.18 -5.20
N ASN A 154 2.47 28.30 -4.70
CA ASN A 154 3.62 28.96 -5.31
C ASN A 154 4.90 28.12 -5.13
N GLU A 155 5.93 28.43 -5.91
CA GLU A 155 7.20 27.69 -5.92
C GLU A 155 7.83 27.52 -4.52
N ARG A 156 7.89 28.61 -3.75
CA ARG A 156 8.44 28.61 -2.38
C ARG A 156 7.68 27.63 -1.48
N ASP A 157 6.36 27.64 -1.57
CA ASP A 157 5.52 26.76 -0.75
C ASP A 157 5.60 25.30 -1.22
N LYS A 158 5.71 25.04 -2.53
CA LYS A 158 5.99 23.68 -3.04
C LYS A 158 7.26 23.10 -2.41
N HIS A 159 8.39 23.83 -2.47
CA HIS A 159 9.64 23.41 -1.83
C HIS A 159 9.49 23.24 -0.32
N THR A 160 8.81 24.18 0.35
CA THR A 160 8.62 24.12 1.81
C THR A 160 7.87 22.86 2.22
N GLN A 161 6.76 22.54 1.54
CA GLN A 161 5.95 21.37 1.84
C GLN A 161 6.68 20.05 1.60
N VAL A 162 7.48 19.97 0.53
CA VAL A 162 8.30 18.78 0.23
C VAL A 162 9.41 18.62 1.26
N ARG A 163 10.17 19.69 1.54
CA ARG A 163 11.26 19.66 2.54
C ARG A 163 10.77 19.32 3.94
N TRP A 164 9.64 19.89 4.36
CA TRP A 164 9.04 19.57 5.66
C TRP A 164 8.54 18.13 5.72
N GLY A 165 7.97 17.62 4.62
CA GLY A 165 7.58 16.21 4.50
C GLY A 165 8.76 15.26 4.63
N ILE A 166 9.88 15.57 3.96
CA ILE A 166 11.14 14.81 4.07
C ILE A 166 11.69 14.88 5.50
N ALA A 167 11.71 16.07 6.11
CA ALA A 167 12.21 16.24 7.46
C ALA A 167 11.39 15.48 8.52
N ASP A 168 10.05 15.50 8.40
CA ASP A 168 9.16 14.71 9.27
C ASP A 168 9.40 13.21 9.09
N PHE A 169 9.54 12.76 7.83
CA PHE A 169 9.85 11.36 7.52
C PHE A 169 11.17 10.92 8.17
N ARG A 170 12.26 11.66 7.92
CA ARG A 170 13.59 11.39 8.48
C ARG A 170 13.55 11.30 10.01
N LYS A 171 12.89 12.27 10.65
CA LYS A 171 12.75 12.33 12.10
C LYS A 171 12.09 11.07 12.69
N ARG A 172 11.18 10.44 11.95
CA ARG A 172 10.38 9.29 12.44
C ARG A 172 10.99 7.95 12.05
N PHE A 173 11.40 7.81 10.80
CA PHE A 173 11.83 6.53 10.21
C PHE A 173 13.34 6.35 10.15
N ASP A 174 14.13 7.38 10.49
CA ASP A 174 15.59 7.33 10.55
C ASP A 174 16.27 6.93 9.23
N ARG A 175 15.67 7.35 8.11
CA ARG A 175 16.22 7.19 6.75
C ARG A 175 15.66 8.25 5.81
N ASP A 176 16.24 8.33 4.61
CA ASP A 176 15.69 9.12 3.52
C ASP A 176 14.46 8.46 2.89
N PRO A 177 13.41 9.23 2.55
CA PRO A 177 12.29 8.71 1.77
C PRO A 177 12.67 8.58 0.30
N GLU A 178 12.33 7.44 -0.31
CA GLU A 178 12.51 7.24 -1.75
C GLU A 178 11.30 7.73 -2.55
N GLY A 179 10.11 7.62 -1.96
CA GLY A 179 8.86 8.08 -2.55
C GLY A 179 8.25 9.22 -1.76
N MET A 180 7.33 9.95 -2.41
CA MET A 180 6.45 10.89 -1.73
C MET A 180 5.02 10.78 -2.25
N TRP A 181 4.05 10.70 -1.34
CA TRP A 181 2.63 10.83 -1.65
C TRP A 181 2.24 12.30 -1.83
N LEU A 182 1.68 12.60 -3.00
CA LEU A 182 1.06 13.89 -3.33
C LEU A 182 -0.42 13.87 -2.95
N ALA A 183 -0.89 14.91 -2.24
CA ALA A 183 -2.28 15.01 -1.84
C ALA A 183 -3.21 14.90 -3.05
N GLU A 184 -4.20 14.01 -2.97
CA GLU A 184 -5.16 13.71 -4.04
C GLU A 184 -4.52 13.31 -5.38
N THR A 185 -3.30 12.77 -5.37
CA THR A 185 -2.49 12.50 -6.58
C THR A 185 -2.30 13.73 -7.47
N ALA A 186 -2.48 14.93 -6.93
CA ALA A 186 -2.44 16.17 -7.67
C ALA A 186 -1.00 16.51 -8.05
N ILE A 187 -0.75 16.60 -9.36
CA ILE A 187 0.59 16.69 -9.92
C ILE A 187 0.62 17.57 -11.17
N ASP A 188 1.70 18.35 -11.31
CA ASP A 188 2.05 19.11 -12.51
C ASP A 188 3.59 19.03 -12.73
N GLN A 189 4.08 19.61 -13.82
CA GLN A 189 5.51 19.58 -14.17
C GLN A 189 6.37 20.27 -13.11
N ASP A 190 5.88 21.37 -12.53
CA ASP A 190 6.62 22.10 -11.49
C ASP A 190 6.70 21.29 -10.20
N THR A 191 5.64 20.59 -9.82
CA THR A 191 5.62 19.67 -8.67
C THR A 191 6.63 18.55 -8.88
N LEU A 192 6.65 17.92 -10.07
CA LEU A 192 7.65 16.90 -10.41
C LEU A 192 9.08 17.44 -10.32
N ARG A 193 9.32 18.66 -10.83
CA ARG A 193 10.63 19.30 -10.76
C ARG A 193 11.10 19.49 -9.32
N VAL A 194 10.22 19.95 -8.44
CA VAL A 194 10.52 20.09 -7.00
C VAL A 194 10.85 18.73 -6.38
N LEU A 195 10.04 17.69 -6.64
CA LEU A 195 10.31 16.34 -6.12
C LEU A 195 11.70 15.83 -6.53
N ILE A 196 12.06 15.98 -7.81
CA ILE A 196 13.36 15.57 -8.35
C ILE A 196 14.51 16.34 -7.69
N GLN A 197 14.37 17.67 -7.57
CA GLN A 197 15.39 18.52 -6.95
C GLN A 197 15.62 18.20 -5.47
N GLU A 198 14.58 17.77 -4.75
CA GLU A 198 14.67 17.38 -3.34
C GLU A 198 15.01 15.89 -3.16
N GLY A 199 15.33 15.16 -4.25
CA GLY A 199 15.85 13.79 -4.21
C GLY A 199 14.79 12.68 -4.10
N ILE A 200 13.51 12.99 -4.31
CA ILE A 200 12.45 11.98 -4.36
C ILE A 200 12.54 11.20 -5.67
N LYS A 201 12.61 9.88 -5.56
CA LYS A 201 12.80 8.95 -6.70
C LYS A 201 11.49 8.61 -7.39
N PHE A 202 10.38 8.54 -6.67
CA PHE A 202 9.07 8.20 -7.25
C PHE A 202 7.88 8.84 -6.52
N THR A 203 6.73 8.86 -7.20
CA THR A 203 5.41 9.18 -6.63
C THR A 203 4.39 8.23 -7.23
N ILE A 204 3.20 8.17 -6.64
CA ILE A 204 2.07 7.39 -7.13
C ILE A 204 1.08 8.35 -7.80
N VAL A 205 0.55 7.95 -8.96
CA VAL A 205 -0.43 8.71 -9.75
C VAL A 205 -1.59 7.80 -10.16
N ALA A 206 -2.73 8.38 -10.46
CA ALA A 206 -3.86 7.66 -11.02
C ALA A 206 -3.56 7.18 -12.45
N PRO A 207 -4.11 6.03 -12.90
CA PRO A 207 -3.88 5.52 -14.26
C PRO A 207 -4.22 6.53 -15.37
N SER A 208 -5.27 7.34 -15.18
CA SER A 208 -5.69 8.37 -16.14
C SER A 208 -4.69 9.52 -16.31
N GLN A 209 -3.74 9.68 -15.38
CA GLN A 209 -2.69 10.70 -15.45
C GLN A 209 -1.48 10.21 -16.29
N VAL A 210 -1.44 8.94 -16.67
CA VAL A 210 -0.31 8.34 -17.41
C VAL A 210 -0.70 8.14 -18.87
N GLN A 211 0.02 8.78 -19.78
CA GLN A 211 -0.21 8.62 -21.22
C GLN A 211 0.46 7.36 -21.79
N ARG A 212 1.66 7.03 -21.30
CA ARG A 212 2.48 5.90 -21.74
C ARG A 212 3.35 5.41 -20.59
N CYS A 213 3.54 4.10 -20.51
CA CYS A 213 4.50 3.47 -19.62
C CYS A 213 5.71 3.01 -20.44
N ARG A 214 6.91 3.22 -19.91
CA ARG A 214 8.11 2.57 -20.47
C ARG A 214 8.03 1.08 -20.17
N GLN A 215 8.28 0.24 -21.18
CA GLN A 215 8.38 -1.20 -20.96
C GLN A 215 9.59 -1.48 -20.06
N MET A 216 9.38 -2.21 -18.97
CA MET A 216 10.49 -2.60 -18.12
C MET A 216 11.28 -3.71 -18.81
N ALA A 217 12.61 -3.67 -18.70
CA ALA A 217 13.45 -4.76 -19.16
C ALA A 217 13.04 -6.03 -18.41
N THR A 218 12.56 -7.03 -19.14
CA THR A 218 12.58 -8.42 -18.66
C THR A 218 13.97 -8.96 -18.94
N GLY A 219 14.44 -9.95 -18.17
CA GLY A 219 15.84 -10.41 -18.16
C GLY A 219 16.49 -10.76 -19.51
N ASP A 220 15.72 -10.83 -20.60
CA ASP A 220 16.18 -11.14 -21.95
C ASP A 220 16.23 -9.95 -22.94
N GLN A 221 15.91 -8.71 -22.53
CA GLN A 221 16.04 -7.55 -23.42
C GLN A 221 16.58 -6.30 -22.72
N PRO A 222 17.67 -5.68 -23.21
CA PRO A 222 18.09 -4.38 -22.71
C PRO A 222 17.01 -3.35 -23.05
N ALA A 223 16.59 -2.56 -22.06
CA ALA A 223 15.64 -1.48 -22.25
C ALA A 223 16.18 -0.48 -23.29
N SER A 224 15.46 -0.33 -24.41
CA SER A 224 15.67 0.70 -25.42
C SER A 224 15.03 2.02 -25.03
#